data_AF-A0A1G2BVD4-F1
#
_entry.id   AF-A0A1G2BVD4-F1
#
_cell.length_a   1.000
_cell.length_b   1.000
_cell.length_c   1.000
_cell.angle_alpha   90.00
_cell.angle_beta   90.00
_cell.angle_gamma   90.00
#
_symmetry.space_group_name_H-M   'P 1'
#
loop_
_entity.id
_entity.type
_entity.pdbx_description
1 polymer ?
#
loop_
_entity_poly.entity_id
_entity_poly.type
_entity_poly.pdbx_seq_one_letter_code
_entity_poly.pdbx_strand_id
1 'polypeptide(L)' 'MIFDLAQIILAAVLVTAILLQSKGTGLGAAFGGGGNLYRTKRGAEKILYWTTISVAGLFFAVSLLRLFLSQ' A
#
# COMPACT_ATOMS: atom_id res chain seq x y z
N MET A 1 -22.61 8.94 -9.54
CA MET A 1 -22.05 10.31 -9.30
C MET A 1 -21.45 10.47 -7.91
N ILE A 2 -22.22 10.50 -6.82
CA ILE A 2 -21.62 10.66 -5.47
C ILE A 2 -20.67 9.49 -5.11
N PHE A 3 -21.06 8.27 -5.49
CA PHE A 3 -20.29 7.06 -5.24
C PHE A 3 -19.00 7.00 -6.07
N ASP A 4 -18.98 7.58 -7.28
CA ASP A 4 -17.79 7.62 -8.15
C ASP A 4 -16.75 8.59 -7.62
N LEU A 5 -17.21 9.75 -7.15
CA LEU A 5 -16.36 10.74 -6.50
C LEU A 5 -15.71 10.16 -5.23
N ALA A 6 -16.48 9.41 -4.43
CA ALA A 6 -15.96 8.73 -3.25
C ALA A 6 -14.91 7.66 -3.60
N GLN A 7 -15.10 6.90 -4.69
CA GLN A 7 -14.13 5.90 -5.12
C GLN A 7 -12.82 6.53 -5.63
N ILE A 8 -12.91 7.63 -6.37
CA ILE A 8 -11.72 8.36 -6.86
C ILE A 8 -10.90 8.91 -5.67
N ILE A 9 -11.56 9.49 -4.67
CA ILE A 9 -10.89 10.03 -3.48
C ILE A 9 -10.22 8.90 -2.67
N LEU A 10 -10.93 7.78 -2.45
CA LEU A 10 -10.36 6.62 -1.75
C LEU A 10 -9.16 6.03 -2.49
N ALA A 11 -9.23 5.93 -3.83
CA ALA A 11 -8.13 5.44 -4.64
C ALA A 11 -6.89 6.35 -4.52
N ALA A 12 -7.06 7.68 -4.59
CA ALA A 12 -5.95 8.63 -4.46
C ALA A 12 -5.26 8.54 -3.10
N VAL A 13 -6.03 8.41 -2.01
CA VAL A 13 -5.50 8.27 -0.64
C VAL A 13 -4.72 6.96 -0.50
N LEU A 14 -5.21 5.86 -1.07
CA LEU A 14 -4.52 4.57 -1.07
C LEU A 14 -3.22 4.59 -1.86
N VAL A 15 -3.23 5.17 -3.06
CA VAL A 15 -2.01 5.32 -3.87
C VAL A 15 -0.96 6.12 -3.10
N THR A 16 -1.36 7.23 -2.47
CA THR A 16 -0.45 8.06 -1.66
C THR A 16 0.09 7.29 -0.45
N ALA A 17 -0.75 6.50 0.22
CA ALA A 17 -0.36 5.68 1.35
C ALA A 17 0.62 4.55 0.95
N ILE A 18 0.43 3.93 -0.22
CA ILE A 18 1.31 2.90 -0.77
C ILE A 18 2.66 3.50 -1.17
N LEU A 19 2.67 4.67 -1.81
CA LEU A 19 3.91 5.37 -2.17
C LEU A 19 4.72 5.78 -0.94
N LEU A 20 4.06 6.23 0.13
CA LEU A 20 4.74 6.54 1.40
C LEU A 20 5.37 5.29 2.06
N GLN A 21 4.90 4.09 1.70
CA GLN A 21 5.43 2.82 2.20
C GLN A 21 6.54 2.24 1.35
N SER A 22 6.81 2.77 0.15
CA SER A 22 7.97 2.36 -0.65
C SER A 22 9.25 2.90 -0.01
N LYS A 23 9.67 2.29 1.09
CA LYS A 23 10.94 2.62 1.74
C LYS A 23 12.08 2.02 0.95
N GLY A 24 12.58 2.80 -0.01
CA GLY A 24 14.01 2.96 -0.23
C GLY A 24 14.82 1.75 -0.67
N THR A 25 14.24 0.75 -1.34
CA THR A 25 15.06 -0.16 -2.18
C THR A 25 15.41 0.57 -3.48
N GLY A 26 16.24 1.60 -3.37
CA GLY A 26 16.79 2.31 -4.53
C GLY A 26 17.68 1.38 -5.36
N LEU A 27 18.04 1.81 -6.57
CA LEU A 27 18.87 1.08 -7.54
C LEU A 27 20.10 0.38 -6.92
N GLY A 28 20.68 0.90 -5.83
CA GLY A 28 21.76 0.26 -5.07
C GLY A 28 21.46 -1.13 -4.51
N ALA A 29 20.18 -1.49 -4.28
CA ALA A 29 19.78 -2.85 -3.89
C ALA A 29 19.81 -3.83 -5.07
N ALA A 30 19.60 -3.37 -6.31
CA ALA A 30 19.66 -4.17 -7.52
C ALA A 30 21.11 -4.36 -8.02
N PHE A 31 22.01 -3.45 -7.66
CA PHE A 31 23.42 -3.46 -8.07
C PHE A 31 24.40 -4.00 -7.00
N GLY A 32 23.91 -4.77 -6.02
CA GLY A 32 24.79 -5.45 -5.05
C GLY A 32 25.50 -4.52 -4.08
N GLY A 33 24.88 -3.39 -3.70
CA GLY A 33 25.43 -2.38 -2.80
C GLY A 33 25.71 -2.89 -1.39
N GLY A 34 26.92 -3.44 -1.21
CA GLY A 34 27.84 -3.28 -0.08
C GLY A 34 27.25 -3.40 1.32
N GLY A 35 27.59 -4.50 1.99
CA GLY A 35 27.12 -4.83 3.33
C GLY A 35 27.26 -3.70 4.35
N ASN A 36 26.13 -3.33 4.94
CA ASN A 36 26.09 -2.99 6.36
C ASN A 36 24.68 -3.22 6.88
N LEU A 37 24.52 -4.33 7.61
CA LEU A 37 23.44 -4.55 8.58
C LEU A 37 22.03 -4.20 8.09
N TYR A 38 21.37 -5.17 7.41
CA TYR A 38 19.90 -5.27 7.51
C TYR A 38 19.55 -5.58 8.96
N ARG A 39 19.56 -4.54 9.81
CA ARG A 39 18.97 -4.61 11.13
C ARG A 39 17.47 -4.68 10.87
N THR A 40 16.96 -5.91 10.80
CA THR A 40 15.53 -6.23 10.87
C THR A 40 14.90 -5.33 11.92
N LYS A 41 14.20 -4.28 11.50
CA LYS A 41 13.53 -3.36 12.42
C LYS A 41 12.33 -4.11 12.97
N ARG A 42 12.48 -4.64 14.19
CA ARG A 42 11.60 -5.64 14.83
C ARG A 42 10.22 -5.13 15.26
N GLY A 43 9.60 -4.16 14.57
CA GLY A 43 8.29 -3.68 15.03
C GLY A 43 7.54 -2.80 14.06
N ALA A 44 7.84 -1.50 14.07
CA ALA A 44 7.02 -0.49 13.41
C ALA A 44 6.85 -0.72 11.89
N GLU A 45 7.91 -1.12 11.18
CA GLU A 45 7.83 -1.40 9.74
C GLU A 45 7.02 -2.66 9.41
N LYS A 46 7.09 -3.69 10.26
CA LYS A 46 6.28 -4.91 10.08
C LYS A 46 4.80 -4.61 10.32
N ILE A 47 4.46 -3.82 11.34
CA ILE A 47 3.08 -3.43 11.62
C ILE A 47 2.53 -2.61 10.45
N LEU A 48 3.26 -1.59 9.98
CA LEU A 48 2.84 -0.75 8.85
C LEU A 48 2.59 -1.57 7.57
N TYR A 49 3.46 -2.55 7.29
CA TYR A 49 3.33 -3.46 6.15
C TYR A 49 2.07 -4.33 6.23
N TRP A 50 1.85 -4.98 7.38
CA TRP A 50 0.68 -5.83 7.59
C TRP A 50 -0.62 -5.01 7.58
N THR A 51 -0.64 -3.84 8.22
CA THR A 51 -1.79 -2.94 8.20
C THR A 51 -2.15 -2.54 6.78
N THR A 52 -1.16 -2.27 5.93
CA THR A 52 -1.44 -1.82 4.56
C THR A 52 -1.89 -2.94 3.67
N ILE A 53 -1.35 -4.15 3.82
CA ILE A 53 -1.87 -5.33 3.13
C ILE A 53 -3.33 -5.56 3.51
N SER A 54 -3.68 -5.46 4.80
CA SER A 54 -5.06 -5.60 5.26
C SER A 54 -5.96 -4.50 4.69
N VAL A 55 -5.53 -3.23 4.69
CA VAL A 55 -6.29 -2.10 4.13
C VAL A 55 -6.44 -2.20 2.61
N ALA A 56 -5.40 -2.63 1.90
CA ALA A 56 -5.44 -2.85 0.46
C ALA A 56 -6.40 -3.99 0.08
N GLY A 57 -6.38 -5.10 0.83
CA GLY A 57 -7.32 -6.20 0.65
C GLY A 57 -8.77 -5.77 0.89
N LEU A 58 -9.02 -5.00 1.95
CA LEU A 58 -10.34 -4.43 2.25
C LEU A 58 -10.81 -3.48 1.15
N PHE A 59 -9.93 -2.59 0.67
CA PHE A 59 -10.26 -1.69 -0.44
C PHE A 59 -10.63 -2.45 -1.71
N PHE A 60 -9.87 -3.49 -2.05
CA PHE A 60 -10.15 -4.30 -3.23
C PHE A 60 -11.49 -5.04 -3.10
N ALA A 61 -11.78 -5.61 -1.93
CA ALA A 61 -13.06 -6.26 -1.65
C ALA A 61 -14.24 -5.27 -1.73
N VAL A 62 -14.11 -4.07 -1.16
CA VAL A 62 -15.13 -3.02 -1.24
C VAL A 62 -15.30 -2.51 -2.67
N SER A 63 -14.21 -2.40 -3.44
CA SER A 63 -14.26 -2.03 -4.86
C SER A 63 -15.02 -3.07 -5.69
N LEU A 64 -14.77 -4.37 -5.46
CA LEU A 64 -15.51 -5.46 -6.09
C LEU A 64 -16.98 -5.45 -5.70
N LEU A 65 -17.29 -5.31 -4.41
CA LEU A 65 -18.68 -5.21 -3.95
C LEU A 65 -19.40 -4.02 -4.56
N ARG A 66 -18.74 -2.87 -4.68
CA ARG A 66 -19.31 -1.71 -5.37
C ARG A 66 -19.58 -2.00 -6.84
N LEU A 67 -18.70 -2.73 -7.51
CA LEU A 67 -18.91 -3.15 -8.90
C LEU A 67 -20.13 -4.07 -9.06
N PHE A 68 -20.33 -5.01 -8.13
CA PHE A 68 -21.48 -5.93 -8.15
C PHE A 68 -22.79 -5.26 -7.71
N LEU A 69 -22.75 -4.31 -6.76
CA LEU A 69 -23.92 -3.56 -6.28
C LEU A 69 -24.30 -2.37 -7.20
N SER A 70 -23.39 -2.00 -8.11
CA SER A 70 -23.58 -0.97 -9.14
C SER A 70 -24.17 -1.53 -10.45
N GLN A 71 -24.46 -2.83 -10.51
CA GLN A 71 -25.34 -3.46 -11.51
C GLN A 71 -26.78 -3.32 -11.05
#